data_AF-A0A3S5BNM3-F1
#
_entry.id   AF-A0A3S5BNM3-F1
#
_cell.length_a   1.000
_cell.length_b   1.000
_cell.length_c   1.000
_cell.angle_alpha   90.00
_cell.angle_beta   90.00
_cell.angle_gamma   90.00
#
_symmetry.space_group_name_H-M   'P 1'
#
loop_
_entity.id
_entity.type
_entity.pdbx_description
1 polymer ?
#
loop_
_entity_poly.entity_id
_entity_poly.type
_entity_poly.pdbx_seq_one_letter_code
_entity_poly.pdbx_strand_id
1 'polypeptide(L)'
;MDELSESDKLIVTRARKIQRFLSQPFHVAEVFTGVPGKFVSLSDTIDGFQSIMSGQYDYLLEAAFYMVGSIDEAVEKGKTLKAKVA
;
A
#
# COMPACT_ATOMS: atom_id res chain seq x y z
N MET A 1 -15.00 14.00 -2.15
CA MET A 1 -14.92 13.36 -0.81
C MET A 1 -15.98 13.95 0.10
N ASP A 2 -16.17 15.26 0.10
CA ASP A 2 -17.01 15.95 1.09
C ASP A 2 -18.50 15.58 1.05
N GLU A 3 -19.02 15.20 -0.12
CA GLU A 3 -20.43 14.77 -0.33
C GLU A 3 -20.72 13.30 0.03
N LEU A 4 -19.71 12.53 0.44
CA LEU A 4 -19.88 11.10 0.76
C LEU A 4 -20.21 10.89 2.24
N SER A 5 -20.96 9.83 2.54
CA SER A 5 -21.11 9.35 3.91
C SER A 5 -19.75 8.90 4.47
N GLU A 6 -19.60 8.90 5.79
CA GLU A 6 -18.34 8.47 6.42
C GLU A 6 -17.98 7.01 6.09
N SER A 7 -18.99 6.14 5.96
CA SER A 7 -18.79 4.76 5.50
C SER A 7 -18.29 4.69 4.05
N ASP A 8 -18.81 5.54 3.16
CA ASP A 8 -18.39 5.55 1.76
C ASP A 8 -16.98 6.14 1.61
N LYS A 9 -16.66 7.19 2.38
CA LYS A 9 -15.30 7.74 2.46
C LYS A 9 -14.30 6.67 2.89
N LEU A 10 -14.66 5.85 3.88
CA LEU A 10 -13.83 4.75 4.35
C LEU A 10 -13.60 3.71 3.24
N ILE A 11 -14.67 3.30 2.55
CA ILE A 11 -14.59 2.36 1.41
C ILE A 11 -13.67 2.92 0.32
N VAL A 12 -13.87 4.17 -0.08
CA VAL A 12 -13.04 4.83 -1.12
C VAL A 12 -11.58 4.87 -0.67
N THR A 13 -11.31 5.21 0.59
CA THR A 13 -9.95 5.27 1.13
C THR A 13 -9.26 3.90 1.10
N ARG A 14 -9.94 2.84 1.54
CA ARG A 14 -9.40 1.47 1.49
C ARG A 14 -9.24 0.98 0.05
N ALA A 15 -10.19 1.26 -0.83
CA ALA A 15 -10.11 0.92 -2.26
C ALA A 15 -8.89 1.56 -2.93
N ARG A 16 -8.59 2.83 -2.63
CA ARG A 16 -7.38 3.51 -3.12
C ARG A 16 -6.10 2.86 -2.60
N LYS A 17 -6.06 2.49 -1.32
CA LYS A 17 -4.90 1.76 -0.75
C LYS A 17 -4.69 0.42 -1.46
N ILE A 18 -5.76 -0.35 -1.69
CA ILE A 18 -5.74 -1.61 -2.44
C ILE A 18 -5.25 -1.39 -3.87
N GLN A 19 -5.77 -0.36 -4.57
CA GLN A 19 -5.34 -0.02 -5.92
C GLN A 19 -3.84 0.26 -5.98
N ARG A 20 -3.29 0.99 -4.99
CA ARG A 20 -1.86 1.25 -4.90
C ARG A 20 -1.08 -0.02 -4.56
N PHE A 21 -1.58 -0.84 -3.64
CA PHE A 21 -0.93 -2.08 -3.21
C PHE A 21 -0.83 -3.14 -4.31
N LEU A 22 -1.68 -3.07 -5.33
CA LEU A 22 -1.54 -3.88 -6.55
C LEU A 22 -0.30 -3.52 -7.39
N SER A 23 0.32 -2.36 -7.15
CA SER A 23 1.58 -2.00 -7.81
C SER A 23 2.77 -2.64 -7.09
N GLN A 24 3.68 -3.21 -7.87
CA GLN A 24 4.90 -3.83 -7.36
C GLN A 24 6.08 -3.53 -8.29
N PRO A 25 7.31 -3.36 -7.74
CA PRO A 25 8.50 -3.23 -8.56
C PRO A 25 8.86 -4.57 -9.21
N PHE A 26 9.06 -4.57 -10.53
CA PHE A 26 9.44 -5.76 -11.28
C PHE A 26 10.94 -5.88 -11.47
N HIS A 27 11.49 -7.08 -11.31
CA HIS A 27 12.91 -7.38 -11.55
C HIS A 27 13.36 -6.95 -12.96
N VAL A 28 12.54 -7.17 -13.98
CA VAL A 28 12.84 -6.78 -15.36
C VAL A 28 12.84 -5.26 -15.56
N ALA A 29 12.17 -4.50 -14.68
CA ALA A 29 12.09 -3.06 -14.74
C ALA A 29 13.20 -2.36 -13.94
N GLU A 30 13.97 -3.10 -13.15
CA GLU A 30 15.03 -2.56 -12.30
C GLU A 30 16.09 -1.80 -13.10
N VAL A 31 16.46 -2.31 -14.28
CA VAL A 31 17.43 -1.65 -15.19
C VAL A 31 16.98 -0.27 -15.68
N PHE A 32 15.67 0.00 -15.69
CA PHE A 32 15.11 1.27 -16.16
C PHE A 32 14.72 2.21 -15.01
N THR A 33 14.32 1.63 -13.88
CA THR A 33 13.75 2.37 -12.73
C THR A 33 14.75 2.58 -11.59
N GLY A 34 15.79 1.76 -11.50
CA GLY A 34 16.72 1.71 -10.36
C GLY A 34 16.09 1.17 -9.07
N VAL A 35 14.84 0.68 -9.12
CA VAL A 35 14.14 0.13 -7.96
C VAL A 35 14.25 -1.39 -7.99
N PRO A 36 14.80 -2.03 -6.95
CA PRO A 36 14.92 -3.49 -6.89
C PRO A 36 13.57 -4.19 -7.03
N GLY A 37 13.53 -5.20 -7.90
CA GLY A 37 12.36 -6.05 -8.07
C GLY A 37 11.97 -6.77 -6.78
N LYS A 38 10.68 -7.08 -6.64
CA LYS A 38 10.15 -7.83 -5.49
C LYS A 38 9.37 -9.05 -5.98
N PHE A 39 9.56 -10.16 -5.27
CA PHE A 39 8.73 -11.34 -5.40
C PHE A 39 7.88 -11.46 -4.14
N VAL A 40 6.57 -11.57 -4.31
CA VAL A 40 5.60 -11.67 -3.21
C VAL A 40 4.93 -13.02 -3.30
N SER A 41 4.92 -13.76 -2.19
CA SER A 41 4.28 -15.07 -2.16
C SER A 41 2.75 -14.93 -2.19
N LEU A 42 2.05 -16.01 -2.56
CA LEU A 42 0.59 -16.02 -2.55
C LEU A 42 0.03 -15.79 -1.14
N SER A 43 0.63 -16.41 -0.11
CA SER A 43 0.20 -16.22 1.28
C SER A 43 0.33 -14.77 1.72
N ASP A 44 1.49 -14.15 1.48
CA ASP A 44 1.73 -12.76 1.88
C ASP A 44 0.81 -11.79 1.14
N THR A 45 0.47 -12.13 -0.11
CA THR A 45 -0.51 -11.37 -0.89
C THR A 45 -1.87 -11.43 -0.20
N ILE A 46 -2.40 -12.64 0.05
CA ILE A 46 -3.71 -12.83 0.67
C ILE A 46 -3.79 -12.11 2.03
N ASP A 47 -2.79 -12.31 2.88
CA ASP A 47 -2.73 -11.74 4.22
C ASP A 47 -2.65 -10.20 4.16
N GLY A 48 -1.86 -9.65 3.23
CA GLY A 48 -1.76 -8.22 2.99
C GLY A 48 -3.11 -7.60 2.59
N PHE A 49 -3.80 -8.18 1.60
CA PHE A 49 -5.11 -7.69 1.17
C PHE A 49 -6.16 -7.80 2.28
N GLN A 50 -6.22 -8.92 3.01
CA GLN A 50 -7.14 -9.10 4.14
C GLN A 50 -6.90 -8.06 5.24
N SER A 51 -5.64 -7.75 5.53
CA SER A 51 -5.29 -6.76 6.56
C SER A 51 -5.66 -5.32 6.16
N ILE A 52 -5.55 -4.97 4.88
CA ILE A 52 -6.04 -3.67 4.36
C ILE A 52 -7.57 -3.61 4.42
N MET A 53 -8.25 -4.68 3.98
CA MET A 53 -9.73 -4.74 3.97
C MET A 53 -10.34 -4.68 5.37
N SER A 54 -9.70 -5.32 6.36
CA SER A 54 -10.11 -5.29 7.77
C SER A 54 -9.82 -3.96 8.46
N GLY A 55 -9.06 -3.06 7.83
CA GLY A 55 -8.77 -1.72 8.34
C GLY A 55 -7.58 -1.64 9.28
N GLN A 56 -6.79 -2.71 9.43
CA GLN A 56 -5.62 -2.73 10.33
C GLN A 56 -4.63 -1.60 10.00
N TYR A 57 -4.55 -1.19 8.74
CA TYR A 57 -3.63 -0.16 8.25
C TYR A 57 -4.33 1.14 7.82
N ASP A 58 -5.49 1.45 8.40
CA ASP A 58 -6.22 2.68 8.07
C ASP A 58 -5.44 3.96 8.43
N TYR A 59 -4.56 3.89 9.43
CA TYR A 59 -3.68 4.97 9.88
C TYR A 59 -2.51 5.29 8.93
N LEU A 60 -2.26 4.46 7.92
CA LEU A 60 -1.22 4.70 6.90
C LEU A 60 -1.76 5.54 5.75
N LEU A 61 -0.90 6.39 5.20
CA LEU A 61 -1.21 7.19 4.00
C LEU A 61 -1.28 6.28 2.76
N GLU A 62 -2.08 6.65 1.75
CA GLU A 62 -2.20 5.91 0.49
C GLU A 62 -0.83 5.71 -0.21
N ALA A 63 0.06 6.70 -0.11
CA ALA A 63 1.41 6.66 -0.69
C ALA A 63 2.32 5.58 -0.10
N ALA A 64 2.01 5.08 1.09
CA ALA A 64 2.75 3.98 1.73
C ALA A 64 2.58 2.66 0.98
N PHE A 65 1.45 2.47 0.28
CA PHE A 65 1.10 1.25 -0.43
C PHE A 65 1.57 1.23 -1.89
N TYR A 66 2.26 2.28 -2.37
CA TYR A 66 2.67 2.36 -3.77
C TYR A 66 4.07 1.78 -3.99
N MET A 67 4.23 0.92 -5.01
CA MET A 67 5.50 0.29 -5.41
C MET A 67 6.21 -0.37 -4.22
N VAL A 68 5.49 -1.27 -3.54
CA VAL A 68 5.98 -2.08 -2.43
C VAL A 68 5.73 -3.56 -2.75
N GLY A 69 6.50 -4.46 -2.14
CA GLY A 69 6.24 -5.90 -2.25
C GLY A 69 5.21 -6.38 -1.23
N SER A 70 5.63 -6.51 0.02
CA SER A 70 4.78 -7.01 1.11
C SER A 70 4.11 -5.87 1.90
N ILE A 71 3.20 -6.25 2.79
CA ILE A 71 2.54 -5.31 3.69
C ILE A 71 3.51 -4.68 4.69
N ASP A 72 4.56 -5.41 5.11
CA ASP A 72 5.59 -4.88 6.02
C ASP A 72 6.37 -3.75 5.37
N GLU A 73 6.70 -3.86 4.07
CA GLU A 73 7.33 -2.77 3.33
C GLU A 73 6.44 -1.53 3.27
N ALA A 74 5.11 -1.70 3.16
CA ALA A 74 4.16 -0.60 3.24
C ALA A 74 4.18 0.07 4.62
N VAL A 75 4.28 -0.71 5.70
CA VAL A 75 4.40 -0.19 7.08
C VAL A 75 5.69 0.61 7.26
N GLU A 76 6.84 0.07 6.83
CA GLU A 76 8.14 0.75 6.93
C GLU A 76 8.18 2.03 6.08
N LYS A 77 7.64 1.98 4.87
CA LYS A 77 7.49 3.17 4.02
C LYS A 77 6.58 4.20 4.68
N GLY A 78 5.50 3.76 5.31
CA GLY A 78 4.58 4.59 6.08
C GLY A 78 5.26 5.34 7.24
N LYS A 79 6.13 4.65 7.99
CA LYS A 79 6.94 5.28 9.06
C LYS A 79 7.85 6.38 8.49
N THR A 80 8.52 6.08 7.38
CA THR A 80 9.42 7.03 6.70
C THR A 80 8.67 8.26 6.20
N LEU A 81 7.48 8.08 5.61
CA LEU A 81 6.65 9.19 5.14
C LEU A 81 6.16 10.07 6.30
N LYS A 82 5.76 9.47 7.43
CA LYS A 82 5.39 10.24 8.63
C LYS A 82 6.57 11.08 9.14
N ALA A 83 7.77 10.52 9.18
CA ALA A 83 8.97 11.23 9.63
C ALA A 83 9.38 12.39 8.71
N LYS A 84 9.04 12.36 7.41
CA LYS A 84 9.34 13.45 6.47
C LYS A 84 8.34 14.61 6.50
N VAL A 85 7.17 14.38 7.08
CA VAL A 85 6.08 15.38 7.17
C VAL A 85 6.08 16.08 8.54
N ALA A 86 6.74 15.49 9.54
CA ALA A 86 7.00 16.08 10.86
C ALA A 86 8.22 17.02 10.81
#